data_AF-A0A9P3JEX1-F1
#
_entry.id   AF-A0A9P3JEX1-F1
#
_cell.length_a   1.000
_cell.length_b   1.000
_cell.length_c   1.000
_cell.angle_alpha   90.00
_cell.angle_beta   90.00
_cell.angle_gamma   90.00
#
_symmetry.space_group_name_H-M   'P 1'
#
loop_
_entity.id
_entity.type
_entity.pdbx_description
1 polymer ?
#
loop_
_entity_poly.entity_id
_entity_poly.type
_entity_poly.pdbx_seq_one_letter_code
_entity_poly.pdbx_strand_id
1 'polypeptide(L)'
;MGLASTRSRATPVTFRLRLPATWKIHNAFHVQLLKPYRDPNTVFVGRQPPPPPPVLVQNEPEYEVESVLAHRRRRNGTVELLICWKGYDPSEDS
;
A
#
# COMPACT_ATOMS: atom_id res chain seq x y z
N MET A 1 -8.22 16.23 -6.99
CA MET A 1 -8.85 15.87 -8.28
C MET A 1 -10.06 14.99 -7.99
N GLY A 2 -11.26 15.57 -7.97
CA GLY A 2 -12.50 14.86 -7.60
C GLY A 2 -13.09 14.12 -8.80
N LEU A 3 -13.21 12.80 -8.70
CA LEU A 3 -13.89 12.01 -9.73
C LEU A 3 -15.39 12.04 -9.47
N ALA A 4 -16.08 12.88 -10.25
CA ALA A 4 -17.53 12.92 -10.32
C ALA A 4 -18.09 11.53 -10.68
N SER A 5 -18.74 10.89 -9.72
CA SER A 5 -19.41 9.60 -9.91
C SER A 5 -20.88 9.88 -10.24
N THR A 6 -21.22 9.94 -11.53
CA THR A 6 -22.61 10.08 -11.97
C THR A 6 -23.36 8.78 -11.71
N ARG A 7 -24.12 8.72 -10.60
CA ARG A 7 -25.02 7.61 -10.25
C ARG A 7 -26.32 7.73 -11.06
N SER A 8 -26.56 6.85 -12.02
CA SER A 8 -27.89 6.71 -12.64
C SER A 8 -28.73 5.70 -11.85
N ARG A 9 -29.77 6.16 -11.16
CA ARG A 9 -30.72 5.33 -10.41
C ARG A 9 -31.60 4.52 -11.38
N ALA A 10 -31.55 3.19 -11.31
CA ALA A 10 -32.34 2.32 -12.18
C ALA A 10 -33.73 1.99 -11.60
N THR A 11 -33.82 1.84 -10.28
CA THR A 11 -35.06 1.66 -9.48
C THR A 11 -34.84 2.29 -8.09
N PRO A 12 -35.87 2.47 -7.23
CA PRO A 12 -35.69 3.08 -5.91
C PRO A 12 -34.67 2.37 -5.00
N VAL A 13 -34.44 1.08 -5.25
CA VAL A 13 -33.68 0.19 -4.35
C VAL A 13 -32.43 -0.40 -5.01
N THR A 14 -32.22 -0.17 -6.31
CA THR A 14 -31.07 -0.71 -7.07
C THR A 14 -30.24 0.40 -7.71
N PHE A 15 -28.93 0.35 -7.49
CA PHE A 15 -27.96 1.26 -8.09
C PHE A 15 -27.07 0.51 -9.08
N ARG A 16 -26.79 1.14 -10.23
CA ARG A 16 -25.79 0.66 -11.18
C ARG A 16 -24.45 1.34 -10.90
N LEU A 17 -23.40 0.55 -10.69
CA LEU A 17 -22.04 1.01 -10.48
C LEU A 17 -21.24 0.97 -11.78
N ARG A 18 -20.26 1.87 -11.92
CA ARG A 18 -19.26 1.76 -12.96
C ARG A 18 -18.14 0.83 -12.45
N LEU A 19 -18.11 -0.39 -12.96
CA LEU A 19 -17.10 -1.38 -12.60
C LEU A 19 -15.93 -1.36 -13.61
N PRO A 20 -14.71 -1.78 -13.21
CA PRO A 20 -13.62 -2.01 -14.14
C PRO A 20 -14.02 -3.01 -15.23
N ALA A 21 -13.55 -2.80 -16.47
CA ALA A 21 -13.90 -3.65 -17.61
C ALA A 21 -13.42 -5.11 -17.45
N THR A 22 -12.43 -5.34 -16.60
CA THR A 22 -11.90 -6.68 -16.29
C THR A 22 -12.84 -7.51 -15.42
N TRP A 23 -13.82 -6.90 -14.75
CA TRP A 23 -14.70 -7.58 -13.82
C TRP A 23 -15.91 -8.18 -14.52
N LYS A 24 -16.07 -9.50 -14.44
CA LYS A 24 -17.21 -10.25 -14.99
C LYS A 24 -18.40 -10.35 -14.03
N ILE A 25 -18.66 -9.31 -13.23
CA ILE A 25 -19.78 -9.30 -12.27
C ILE A 25 -20.87 -8.33 -12.70
N HIS A 26 -22.12 -8.58 -12.29
CA HIS A 26 -23.22 -7.67 -12.55
C HIS A 26 -22.98 -6.32 -11.87
N ASN A 27 -23.28 -5.23 -12.59
CA ASN A 27 -23.07 -3.88 -12.10
C ASN A 27 -24.26 -3.29 -11.33
N ALA A 28 -25.35 -4.04 -11.16
CA ALA A 28 -26.55 -3.61 -10.45
C ALA A 28 -26.61 -4.22 -9.04
N PHE A 29 -26.66 -3.37 -8.02
CA PHE A 29 -26.62 -3.78 -6.61
C PHE A 29 -27.80 -3.19 -5.83
N HIS A 30 -28.36 -3.98 -4.93
CA HIS A 30 -29.36 -3.51 -3.97
C HIS A 30 -28.73 -2.54 -2.96
N VAL A 31 -29.46 -1.49 -2.56
CA VAL A 31 -28.95 -0.41 -1.70
C VAL A 31 -28.37 -0.91 -0.37
N GLN A 32 -28.94 -1.96 0.22
CA GLN A 32 -28.47 -2.54 1.49
C GLN A 32 -27.09 -3.23 1.38
N LEU A 33 -26.66 -3.61 0.17
CA LEU A 33 -25.33 -4.19 -0.07
C LEU A 33 -24.25 -3.12 -0.22
N LEU A 34 -24.63 -1.86 -0.42
CA LEU A 34 -23.70 -0.76 -0.63
C LEU A 34 -23.37 -0.09 0.71
N LYS A 35 -22.08 -0.04 1.03
CA LYS A 35 -21.56 0.75 2.14
C LYS A 35 -20.92 2.04 1.60
N PRO A 36 -21.02 3.17 2.31
CA PRO A 36 -20.25 4.36 1.96
C PRO A 36 -18.77 4.03 1.85
N TYR A 37 -18.13 4.50 0.79
CA TYR A 37 -16.67 4.39 0.68
C TYR A 37 -16.02 5.17 1.81
N ARG A 38 -15.08 4.53 2.49
CA ARG A 38 -14.20 5.17 3.46
C ARG A 38 -12.78 4.98 2.98
N ASP A 39 -12.00 6.05 3.01
CA ASP A 39 -10.62 6.01 2.57
C ASP A 39 -9.83 5.02 3.45
N PRO A 40 -9.14 4.02 2.87
CA PRO A 40 -8.39 3.04 3.64
C PRO A 40 -7.35 3.66 4.56
N ASN A 41 -6.75 4.79 4.20
CA ASN A 41 -5.78 5.50 5.05
C ASN A 41 -6.45 6.13 6.28
N THR A 42 -7.77 6.41 6.20
CA THR A 42 -8.55 6.93 7.34
C THR A 42 -9.16 5.84 8.22
N VAL A 43 -9.46 4.66 7.67
CA VAL A 43 -10.09 3.56 8.42
C VAL A 43 -9.06 2.65 9.05
N PHE A 44 -7.96 2.39 8.36
CA PHE A 44 -6.88 1.53 8.83
C PHE A 44 -5.68 2.38 9.24
N VAL A 45 -5.92 3.32 10.16
CA VAL A 45 -4.86 4.16 10.73
C VAL A 45 -3.83 3.25 11.39
N GLY A 46 -2.57 3.35 10.94
CA GLY A 46 -1.47 2.51 11.43
C GLY A 46 -1.24 1.22 10.65
N ARG A 47 -2.03 0.91 9.61
CA ARG A 47 -1.67 -0.16 8.68
C ARG A 47 -0.55 0.34 7.76
N GLN A 48 0.68 -0.08 8.06
CA GLN A 48 1.81 0.07 7.16
C GLN A 48 1.49 -0.69 5.85
N PRO A 49 1.75 -0.11 4.67
CA PRO A 49 1.75 -0.87 3.43
C PRO A 49 2.79 -2.01 3.55
N PRO A 50 2.62 -3.13 2.81
CA PRO A 50 3.68 -4.13 2.77
C PRO A 50 4.98 -3.48 2.27
N PRO A 51 6.13 -3.90 2.81
CA PRO A 51 7.40 -3.36 2.37
C PRO A 51 7.61 -3.60 0.87
N PRO A 52 8.39 -2.74 0.20
CA PRO A 52 8.67 -2.89 -1.22
C PRO A 52 9.41 -4.23 -1.46
N PRO A 53 9.16 -4.92 -2.58
CA PRO A 53 9.95 -6.09 -2.94
C PRO A 53 11.41 -5.69 -3.24
N PRO A 54 12.39 -6.59 -3.03
CA PRO A 54 13.77 -6.33 -3.41
C PRO A 54 13.91 -6.17 -4.91
N VAL A 55 14.85 -5.32 -5.32
CA VAL A 55 15.20 -5.11 -6.73
C VAL A 55 16.27 -6.13 -7.11
N LEU A 56 16.11 -6.83 -8.23
CA LEU A 56 17.15 -7.73 -8.72
C LEU A 56 18.19 -6.94 -9.51
N VAL A 57 19.40 -6.83 -8.96
CA VAL A 57 20.56 -6.22 -9.62
C VAL A 57 21.63 -7.30 -9.75
N GLN A 58 22.13 -7.54 -10.96
CA GLN A 58 23.07 -8.64 -11.25
C GLN A 58 22.60 -10.03 -10.74
N ASN A 59 21.28 -10.26 -10.75
CA ASN A 59 20.64 -11.49 -10.25
C ASN A 59 20.73 -11.68 -8.72
N GLU A 60 21.08 -10.65 -7.97
CA GLU A 60 21.06 -10.61 -6.52
C GLU A 60 19.98 -9.63 -6.02
N PRO A 61 19.29 -9.93 -4.90
CA PRO A 61 18.30 -9.03 -4.31
C PRO A 61 18.98 -7.87 -3.59
N GLU A 62 18.69 -6.65 -4.06
CA GLU A 62 19.10 -5.39 -3.44
C GLU A 62 17.90 -4.67 -2.83
N TYR A 63 18.15 -3.96 -1.73
CA TYR A 63 17.15 -3.20 -0.97
C TYR A 63 17.53 -1.73 -0.99
N GLU A 64 16.53 -0.84 -1.11
CA GLU A 64 16.78 0.60 -1.11
C GLU A 64 16.99 1.10 0.31
N VAL A 65 18.12 1.78 0.54
CA VAL A 65 18.44 2.43 1.81
C VAL A 65 17.74 3.78 1.90
N GLU A 66 17.03 4.03 3.00
CA GLU A 66 16.46 5.35 3.30
C GLU A 66 17.49 6.25 3.98
N SER A 67 18.16 5.74 5.02
CA SER A 67 19.20 6.48 5.72
C SER A 67 20.15 5.57 6.51
N VAL A 68 21.32 6.10 6.88
CA VAL A 68 22.24 5.44 7.82
C VAL A 68 22.04 6.07 9.18
N LEU A 69 21.53 5.29 10.14
CA LEU A 69 21.18 5.77 11.48
C LEU A 69 22.41 5.84 12.40
N ALA A 70 23.31 4.86 12.30
CA ALA A 70 24.50 4.80 13.12
C ALA A 70 25.62 4.01 12.43
N HIS A 71 26.84 4.16 12.94
CA HIS A 71 27.93 3.27 12.64
C HIS A 71 28.67 2.89 13.93
N ARG A 72 29.30 1.71 13.95
CA ARG A 72 30.26 1.36 15.00
C ARG A 72 31.47 0.65 14.42
N ARG A 73 32.63 0.92 15.01
CA ARG A 73 33.87 0.22 14.69
C ARG A 73 34.15 -0.86 15.73
N ARG A 74 34.38 -2.08 15.28
CA ARG A 74 34.77 -3.22 16.11
C ARG A 74 36.27 -3.18 16.41
N ARG A 75 36.69 -3.90 17.46
CA ARG A 75 38.10 -4.02 17.85
C ARG A 75 38.99 -4.67 16.79
N ASN A 76 38.42 -5.54 15.95
CA ASN A 76 39.10 -6.17 14.83
C ASN A 76 39.20 -5.24 13.59
N GLY A 77 38.72 -4.00 13.69
CA GLY A 77 38.81 -2.99 12.63
C GLY A 77 37.60 -2.92 11.70
N THR A 78 36.64 -3.84 11.76
CA THR A 78 35.44 -3.81 10.90
C THR A 78 34.50 -2.67 11.28
N VAL A 79 33.80 -2.11 10.29
CA VAL A 79 32.75 -1.10 10.49
C VAL A 79 31.41 -1.76 10.22
N GLU A 80 30.49 -1.63 11.17
CA GLU A 80 29.09 -2.01 11.02
C GLU A 80 28.26 -0.73 10.92
N LEU A 81 27.26 -0.74 10.04
CA LEU A 81 26.29 0.34 9.86
C LEU A 81 24.93 -0.14 10.35
N LEU A 82 24.16 0.75 10.93
CA LEU A 82 22.73 0.56 11.18
C LEU A 82 21.98 1.30 10.08
N ILE A 83 21.31 0.55 9.23
CA ILE A 83 20.61 1.00 8.03
C ILE A 83 19.12 1.08 8.33
N CYS A 84 18.52 2.21 7.97
CA CYS A 84 17.08 2.34 7.85
C CYS A 84 16.65 1.98 6.43
N TRP A 85 15.82 0.96 6.30
CA TRP A 85 15.38 0.42 5.02
C TRP A 85 14.13 1.14 4.52
N LYS A 86 14.15 1.59 3.26
CA LYS A 86 13.06 2.42 2.73
C LYS A 86 11.76 1.65 2.61
N GLY A 87 10.72 2.13 3.28
CA GLY A 87 9.39 1.52 3.25
C GLY A 87 9.26 0.25 4.10
N TYR A 88 10.23 -0.02 4.97
CA TYR A 88 10.15 -1.05 6.00
C TYR A 88 9.79 -0.42 7.35
N ASP A 89 9.33 -1.25 8.29
CA ASP A 89 9.11 -0.78 9.66
C ASP A 89 10.46 -0.55 10.35
N PRO A 90 10.59 0.49 11.21
CA PRO A 90 11.82 0.72 11.97
C PRO A 90 12.28 -0.48 12.84
N SER A 91 11.40 -1.45 13.12
CA SER A 91 11.81 -2.70 13.78
C SER A 91 12.79 -3.54 12.95
N GLU A 92 12.86 -3.30 11.64
CA GLU A 92 13.69 -4.04 10.67
C GLU A 92 15.06 -3.35 10.42
N ASP A 93 15.30 -2.19 11.02
CA ASP A 93 16.56 -1.46 10.88
C ASP A 93 17.75 -2.34 11.33
N SER A 94 18.77 -2.49 10.46
CA SER A 94 19.87 -3.45 10.67
C SER A 94 21.24 -2.97 10.23
#